data_AF-A0A9D9D490-F1
#
_entry.id   AF-A0A9D9D490-F1
#
_cell.length_a   1.000
_cell.length_b   1.000
_cell.length_c   1.000
_cell.angle_alpha   90.00
_cell.angle_beta   90.00
_cell.angle_gamma   90.00
#
_symmetry.space_group_name_H-M   'P 1'
#
loop_
_entity.id
_entity.type
_entity.pdbx_description
1 polymer ?
#
loop_
_entity_poly.entity_id
_entity_poly.type
_entity_poly.pdbx_seq_one_letter_code
_entity_poly.pdbx_strand_id
1 'polypeptide(L)'
;MPVVTVKKPLREKLGDDGIEALVELINEAQKETKNNVIQFVEEKFEKRLSEELAKVRVELTERIEGVRTELKSEIESLRINDERIKTELIERIEKKHSDTIKWMFIFWVGQIGAILGILFAFFKS
;
A
#
# COMPACT_ATOMS: atom_id res chain seq x y z
N MET A 1 38.63 0.93 36.94
CA MET A 1 37.79 0.74 38.14
C MET A 1 37.43 2.12 38.65
N PRO A 2 36.16 2.41 39.01
CA PRO A 2 35.85 3.65 39.70
C PRO A 2 36.59 3.60 41.04
N VAL A 3 37.56 4.50 41.23
CA VAL A 3 38.32 4.55 42.49
C VAL A 3 37.41 5.21 43.51
N VAL A 4 36.75 4.39 44.35
CA VAL A 4 35.95 4.89 45.47
C VAL A 4 36.94 5.56 46.43
N THR A 5 37.04 6.89 46.33
CA THR A 5 37.92 7.67 47.21
C THR A 5 37.27 7.76 48.57
N VAL A 6 37.79 6.99 49.53
CA VAL A 6 37.26 6.96 50.88
C VAL A 6 37.64 8.24 51.62
N LYS A 7 36.63 8.93 52.16
CA LYS A 7 36.83 10.19 52.89
C LYS A 7 37.55 9.95 54.23
N LYS A 8 38.45 10.86 54.64
CA LYS A 8 39.21 10.80 55.90
C LYS A 8 38.41 10.34 57.14
N PRO A 9 37.19 10.85 57.40
CA PRO A 9 36.41 10.45 58.57
C PRO A 9 36.04 8.97 58.61
N LEU A 10 35.86 8.33 57.45
CA LEU A 10 35.55 6.90 57.35
C LEU A 10 36.81 6.07 57.64
N ARG A 11 37.97 6.52 57.15
CA ARG A 11 39.26 5.84 57.36
C ARG A 11 39.69 5.85 58.83
N GLU A 12 39.50 6.97 59.52
CA GLU A 12 39.82 7.10 60.95
C GLU A 12 38.93 6.24 61.85
N LYS A 13 37.67 5.98 61.46
CA LYS A 13 36.72 5.21 62.27
C LYS A 13 36.71 3.70 61.99
N LEU A 14 36.99 3.29 60.74
CA LEU A 14 36.88 1.90 60.31
C LEU A 14 38.24 1.16 60.28
N GLY A 15 39.35 1.87 60.38
CA GLY A 15 40.69 1.29 60.18
C GLY A 15 40.93 0.88 58.74
N ASP A 16 42.15 0.44 58.40
CA ASP A 16 42.50 0.09 57.01
C ASP A 16 41.76 -1.17 56.53
N ASP A 17 41.67 -2.22 57.36
CA ASP A 17 40.96 -3.48 57.03
C ASP A 17 39.45 -3.25 56.79
N GLY A 18 38.82 -2.39 57.60
CA GLY A 18 37.40 -2.06 57.45
C GLY A 18 37.11 -1.22 56.20
N ILE A 19 38.08 -0.41 55.77
CA ILE A 19 37.99 0.32 54.50
C ILE A 19 38.15 -0.60 53.30
N GLU A 20 39.05 -1.57 53.35
CA GLU A 20 39.21 -2.57 52.29
C GLU A 20 37.92 -3.36 52.08
N ALA A 21 37.34 -3.91 53.15
CA ALA A 21 36.06 -4.63 53.11
C ALA A 21 34.91 -3.74 52.58
N LEU A 22 34.84 -2.47 52.98
CA LEU A 22 33.81 -1.55 52.48
C LEU A 22 33.96 -1.25 50.99
N VAL A 23 35.20 -1.08 50.51
CA VAL A 23 35.47 -0.84 49.08
C VAL A 23 35.12 -2.08 48.26
N GLU A 24 35.43 -3.28 48.75
CA GLU A 24 35.03 -4.54 48.12
C GLU A 24 33.50 -4.66 48.01
N LEU A 25 32.78 -4.46 49.11
CA LEU A 25 31.31 -4.50 49.13
C LEU A 25 30.69 -3.48 48.18
N ILE A 26 31.21 -2.25 48.11
CA ILE A 26 30.72 -1.23 47.18
C ILE A 26 30.99 -1.63 45.73
N ASN A 27 32.19 -2.14 45.43
CA ASN A 27 32.53 -2.59 44.08
C ASN A 27 31.64 -3.77 43.63
N GLU A 28 31.37 -4.71 44.53
CA GLU A 28 30.48 -5.84 44.27
C GLU A 28 29.04 -5.37 44.04
N ALA A 29 28.50 -4.53 44.94
CA ALA A 29 27.17 -3.95 44.79
C ALA A 29 27.03 -3.10 43.51
N GLN A 30 28.07 -2.34 43.13
CA GLN A 30 28.09 -1.57 41.88
C GLN A 30 28.10 -2.48 40.65
N LYS A 31 28.87 -3.58 40.69
CA LYS A 31 28.92 -4.57 39.61
C LYS A 31 27.57 -5.28 39.46
N GLU A 32 26.99 -5.72 40.56
CA GLU A 32 25.66 -6.34 40.58
C GLU A 32 24.60 -5.37 40.05
N THR A 33 24.59 -4.12 40.53
CA THR A 33 23.68 -3.08 40.03
C THR A 33 23.83 -2.87 38.53
N LYS A 34 25.07 -2.78 38.02
CA LYS A 34 25.33 -2.62 36.58
C LYS A 34 24.78 -3.81 35.79
N ASN A 35 25.01 -5.03 36.26
CA ASN A 35 24.52 -6.24 35.61
C ASN A 35 22.98 -6.28 35.60
N ASN A 36 22.34 -5.98 36.73
CA ASN A 36 20.88 -5.94 36.85
C ASN A 36 20.27 -4.88 35.92
N VAL A 37 20.90 -3.71 35.81
CA VAL A 37 20.45 -2.66 34.88
C VAL A 37 20.59 -3.10 33.44
N ILE A 38 21.71 -3.73 33.06
CA ILE A 38 21.92 -4.24 31.71
C ILE A 38 20.85 -5.27 31.38
N GLN A 39 20.68 -6.28 32.22
CA GLN A 39 19.67 -7.33 32.01
C GLN A 39 18.26 -6.74 31.89
N PHE A 40 17.89 -5.83 32.79
CA PHE A 40 16.58 -5.19 32.74
C PHE A 40 16.35 -4.40 31.44
N VAL A 41 17.37 -3.69 30.95
CA VAL A 41 17.28 -2.94 29.69
C VAL A 41 17.20 -3.89 28.50
N GLU A 42 17.99 -4.96 28.49
CA GLU A 42 17.95 -6.00 27.45
C GLU A 42 16.56 -6.63 27.36
N GLU A 43 16.01 -7.13 28.47
CA GLU A 43 14.68 -7.74 28.52
C GLU A 43 13.59 -6.76 28.04
N LYS A 44 13.66 -5.50 28.49
CA LYS A 44 12.68 -4.47 28.10
C LYS A 44 12.82 -4.09 26.62
N PHE A 45 14.05 -4.05 26.11
CA PHE A 45 14.32 -3.77 24.70
C PHE A 45 13.84 -4.91 23.81
N GLU A 46 14.19 -6.15 24.13
CA GLU A 46 13.75 -7.35 23.40
C GLU A 46 12.24 -7.46 23.36
N LYS A 47 11.57 -7.22 24.50
CA LYS A 47 10.10 -7.22 24.58
C LYS A 47 9.50 -6.15 23.67
N ARG A 48 9.96 -4.90 23.78
CA ARG A 48 9.44 -3.79 22.94
C ARG A 48 9.72 -4.03 21.46
N LEU A 49 10.91 -4.51 21.12
CA LEU A 49 11.27 -4.79 19.74
C LEU A 49 10.38 -5.90 19.15
N SER A 50 10.14 -6.96 19.93
CA SER A 50 9.24 -8.05 19.52
C SER A 50 7.80 -7.56 19.33
N GLU A 51 7.31 -6.70 20.22
CA GLU A 51 5.98 -6.08 20.12
C GLU A 51 5.87 -5.19 18.87
N GLU A 52 6.85 -4.32 18.61
CA GLU A 52 6.85 -3.45 17.43
C GLU A 52 6.99 -4.25 16.12
N LEU A 53 7.82 -5.29 16.08
CA LEU A 53 7.90 -6.20 14.94
C LEU A 53 6.57 -6.92 14.67
N ALA A 54 5.88 -7.36 15.72
CA ALA A 54 4.57 -7.98 15.59
C ALA A 54 3.53 -6.99 15.02
N LYS A 55 3.51 -5.75 15.53
CA LYS A 55 2.62 -4.69 15.03
C LYS A 55 2.87 -4.37 13.56
N VAL A 56 4.14 -4.15 13.19
CA VAL A 56 4.52 -3.87 11.79
C VAL A 56 4.13 -5.02 10.87
N ARG A 57 4.29 -6.27 11.32
CA ARG A 57 3.89 -7.45 10.54
C ARG A 57 2.37 -7.48 10.31
N VAL A 58 1.58 -7.19 11.34
CA VAL A 58 0.11 -7.13 11.24
C VAL A 58 -0.31 -6.00 10.29
N GLU A 59 0.19 -4.79 10.51
CA GLU A 59 -0.14 -3.62 9.68
C GLU A 59 0.22 -3.85 8.20
N LEU A 60 1.39 -4.43 7.93
CA LEU A 60 1.80 -4.72 6.56
C LEU A 60 0.88 -5.77 5.92
N THR A 61 0.48 -6.80 6.67
CA THR A 61 -0.45 -7.83 6.17
C THR A 61 -1.82 -7.22 5.85
N GLU A 62 -2.34 -6.36 6.74
CA GLU A 62 -3.60 -5.66 6.52
C GLU A 62 -3.54 -4.72 5.31
N ARG A 63 -2.46 -3.94 5.17
CA ARG A 63 -2.26 -3.06 4.00
C ARG A 63 -2.17 -3.86 2.69
N ILE A 64 -1.47 -5.00 2.69
CA ILE A 64 -1.38 -5.86 1.49
C ILE A 64 -2.75 -6.40 1.10
N GLU A 65 -3.54 -6.89 2.05
CA GLU A 65 -4.90 -7.38 1.77
C GLU A 65 -5.82 -6.23 1.34
N GLY A 66 -5.69 -5.05 1.93
CA GLY A 66 -6.38 -3.83 1.49
C GLY A 66 -6.10 -3.50 0.02
N VAL A 67 -4.83 -3.38 -0.37
CA VAL A 67 -4.44 -3.13 -1.76
C VAL A 67 -4.93 -4.24 -2.70
N ARG A 68 -4.87 -5.50 -2.26
CA ARG A 68 -5.34 -6.64 -3.07
C ARG A 68 -6.84 -6.57 -3.34
N THR A 69 -7.64 -6.21 -2.33
CA THR A 69 -9.09 -6.06 -2.47
C THR A 69 -9.47 -4.88 -3.36
N GLU A 70 -8.79 -3.73 -3.20
CA GLU A 70 -8.94 -2.55 -4.05
C GLU A 70 -8.63 -2.86 -5.52
N LEU A 71 -7.46 -3.45 -5.81
CA LEU A 71 -7.07 -3.84 -7.17
C LEU A 71 -8.05 -4.83 -7.79
N LYS A 72 -8.56 -5.80 -7.02
CA LYS A 72 -9.56 -6.74 -7.52
C LYS A 72 -10.86 -6.03 -7.91
N SER A 73 -11.30 -5.06 -7.10
CA SER A 73 -12.48 -4.25 -7.38
C SER A 73 -12.27 -3.38 -8.62
N GLU A 74 -11.11 -2.74 -8.76
CA GLU A 74 -10.79 -1.94 -9.94
C GLU A 74 -10.76 -2.78 -11.22
N ILE A 75 -10.13 -3.97 -11.19
CA ILE A 75 -10.10 -4.89 -12.34
C ILE A 75 -11.52 -5.29 -12.76
N GLU A 76 -12.39 -5.61 -11.80
CA GLU A 76 -13.78 -5.95 -12.10
C GLU A 76 -14.54 -4.76 -12.72
N SER A 77 -14.34 -3.56 -12.18
CA SER A 77 -14.93 -2.33 -12.73
C SER A 77 -14.47 -2.05 -14.15
N LEU A 78 -13.18 -2.28 -14.45
CA LEU A 78 -12.60 -2.12 -15.78
C LEU A 78 -13.18 -3.15 -16.74
N ARG A 79 -13.35 -4.40 -16.30
CA ARG A 79 -13.98 -5.45 -17.10
C ARG A 79 -15.41 -5.11 -17.47
N ILE A 80 -16.22 -4.66 -16.51
CA ILE A 80 -17.61 -4.21 -16.75
C ILE A 80 -17.63 -3.04 -17.75
N ASN A 81 -16.73 -2.07 -17.58
CA ASN A 81 -16.63 -0.95 -18.51
C ASN A 81 -16.21 -1.39 -19.92
N ASP A 82 -15.29 -2.34 -20.06
CA ASP A 82 -14.88 -2.90 -21.36
C ASP A 82 -16.04 -3.61 -22.06
N GLU A 83 -16.78 -4.46 -21.34
CA GLU A 83 -17.98 -5.13 -21.86
C GLU A 83 -19.05 -4.12 -22.29
N ARG A 84 -19.27 -3.07 -21.49
CA ARG A 84 -20.21 -1.99 -21.84
C ARG A 84 -19.77 -1.22 -23.08
N ILE A 85 -18.50 -0.84 -23.19
CA ILE A 85 -17.96 -0.12 -24.35
C ILE A 85 -18.10 -0.97 -25.62
N LYS A 86 -17.84 -2.28 -25.55
CA LYS A 86 -18.03 -3.20 -26.68
C LYS A 86 -19.49 -3.21 -27.15
N THR A 87 -20.44 -3.35 -26.24
CA THR A 87 -21.88 -3.32 -26.58
C THR A 87 -22.28 -1.98 -27.19
N GLU A 88 -21.91 -0.86 -26.56
CA GLU A 88 -22.20 0.48 -27.08
C GLU A 88 -21.60 0.70 -28.48
N LEU A 89 -20.41 0.15 -28.75
CA LEU A 89 -19.76 0.26 -30.06
C LEU A 89 -20.49 -0.57 -31.14
N ILE A 90 -20.88 -1.81 -30.83
CA ILE A 90 -21.66 -2.67 -31.72
C ILE A 90 -22.97 -1.97 -32.10
N GLU A 91 -23.72 -1.48 -31.12
CA GLU A 91 -24.99 -0.77 -31.35
C GLU A 91 -24.79 0.48 -32.23
N ARG A 92 -23.74 1.27 -31.98
CA ARG A 92 -23.42 2.45 -32.80
C ARG A 92 -23.10 2.08 -34.25
N ILE A 93 -22.35 0.99 -34.46
CA ILE A 93 -22.02 0.49 -35.80
C ILE A 93 -23.28 0.02 -36.51
N GLU A 94 -24.13 -0.78 -35.87
CA GLU A 94 -25.38 -1.27 -36.45
C GLU A 94 -26.32 -0.13 -36.82
N LYS A 95 -26.47 0.86 -35.93
CA LYS A 95 -27.28 2.05 -36.18
C LYS A 95 -26.76 2.83 -37.40
N LYS A 96 -25.45 3.07 -37.47
CA LYS A 96 -24.81 3.77 -38.60
C LYS A 96 -24.94 2.99 -39.91
N HIS A 97 -24.82 1.66 -39.86
CA HIS A 97 -25.07 0.81 -41.02
C HIS A 97 -26.52 0.91 -41.50
N SER A 98 -27.49 0.78 -40.60
CA SER A 98 -28.91 0.89 -40.92
C SER A 98 -29.26 2.24 -41.56
N ASP A 99 -28.75 3.33 -40.98
CA ASP A 99 -28.97 4.67 -41.51
C ASP A 99 -28.34 4.84 -42.90
N THR A 100 -27.11 4.34 -43.10
CA THR A 100 -26.43 4.40 -44.39
C THR A 100 -27.19 3.63 -45.47
N ILE A 101 -27.69 2.43 -45.15
CA ILE A 101 -28.50 1.61 -46.07
C ILE A 101 -29.79 2.34 -46.46
N LYS A 102 -30.50 2.92 -45.48
CA LYS A 102 -31.74 3.70 -45.74
C LYS A 102 -31.48 4.86 -46.70
N TRP A 103 -30.40 5.62 -46.48
CA TRP A 103 -30.04 6.73 -47.36
C TRP A 103 -29.63 6.27 -48.76
N MET A 104 -28.92 5.13 -48.88
CA MET A 104 -28.62 4.52 -50.18
C MET A 104 -29.89 4.16 -50.97
N PHE A 105 -30.93 3.63 -50.31
CA PHE A 105 -32.21 3.33 -50.98
C PHE A 105 -32.93 4.58 -51.47
N ILE A 106 -33.05 5.61 -50.64
CA ILE A 106 -33.69 6.89 -51.03
C ILE A 106 -32.95 7.49 -52.23
N PHE A 107 -31.62 7.50 -52.17
CA PHE A 107 -30.78 7.98 -53.25
C PHE A 107 -30.98 7.16 -54.54
N TRP A 108 -30.98 5.83 -54.45
CA TRP A 108 -31.15 4.93 -55.60
C TRP A 108 -32.50 5.10 -56.29
N VAL A 109 -33.58 5.24 -55.53
CA VAL A 109 -34.92 5.54 -56.08
C VAL A 109 -34.91 6.89 -56.80
N GLY A 110 -34.24 7.90 -56.24
CA GLY A 110 -34.05 9.19 -56.90
C GLY A 110 -33.28 9.09 -58.22
N GLN A 111 -32.19 8.32 -58.26
CA GLN A 111 -31.41 8.08 -59.49
C GLN A 111 -32.25 7.40 -60.57
N ILE A 112 -33.02 6.35 -60.22
CA ILE A 112 -33.91 5.66 -61.17
C ILE A 112 -34.96 6.63 -61.72
N GLY A 113 -35.60 7.42 -60.85
CA GLY A 113 -36.59 8.41 -61.26
C GLY A 113 -36.01 9.46 -62.23
N ALA A 114 -34.80 9.95 -61.97
CA ALA A 114 -34.11 10.89 -62.86
C ALA A 114 -33.79 10.26 -64.23
N ILE A 115 -33.27 9.03 -64.26
CA ILE A 115 -32.96 8.31 -65.51
C ILE A 115 -34.24 8.07 -66.32
N LEU A 116 -35.32 7.60 -65.69
CA LEU A 116 -36.61 7.40 -66.35
C LEU A 116 -37.19 8.71 -66.88
N GLY A 117 -37.08 9.80 -66.12
CA GLY A 117 -37.50 11.14 -66.56
C GLY A 117 -36.75 11.62 -67.79
N ILE A 118 -35.42 11.42 -67.83
CA ILE A 118 -34.58 11.75 -68.99
C ILE A 118 -34.98 10.90 -70.19
N LEU A 119 -35.09 9.58 -70.03
CA LEU A 119 -35.50 8.68 -71.11
C LEU A 119 -36.87 9.06 -71.68
N PHE A 120 -37.86 9.35 -70.83
CA PHE A 120 -39.20 9.75 -71.27
C PHE A 120 -39.19 11.10 -72.02
N ALA A 121 -38.38 12.06 -71.58
CA ALA A 121 -38.21 13.32 -72.29
C ALA A 121 -37.57 13.14 -73.69
N PHE A 122 -36.58 12.25 -73.81
CA PHE A 122 -35.95 11.92 -75.10
C PHE A 122 -36.87 11.13 -76.04
N PHE A 123 -37.74 10.25 -75.54
CA PHE A 123 -38.68 9.49 -76.38
C PHE A 123 -39.93 10.28 -76.78
N LYS A 124 -40.24 11.37 -76.08
CA LYS A 124 -41.39 12.26 -76.38
C LYS A 124 -41.02 13.44 -77.29
N SER A 125 -39.72 13.68 -77.51
CA SER A 125 -39.19 14.62 -78.51
C SER A 125 -38.92 13.93 -79.84
#